data_AF-A0A930A880-F1
#
_entry.id   AF-A0A930A880-F1
#
_cell.length_a   1.000
_cell.length_b   1.000
_cell.length_c   1.000
_cell.angle_alpha   90.00
_cell.angle_beta   90.00
_cell.angle_gamma   90.00
#
_symmetry.space_group_name_H-M   'P 1'
#
loop_
_entity.id
_entity.type
_entity.pdbx_description
1 polymer ?
#
loop_
_entity_poly.entity_id
_entity_poly.type
_entity_poly.pdbx_seq_one_letter_code
_entity_poly.pdbx_strand_id
1 'polypeptide(L)'
;MNELYEITIESTEVELLLTEGFTDKTKQLILKAVKKIKEMIKKMISYIKTKLIYKIKRNRKDITDIIKQNAIIRSNATVVVPTIFNQFETLLDALIKAVYDKLEMMLRDKDFDLNDIDFTSEIDTIKDQLVSVIEIPVKQAITIIDNINKYSDNNLEDLQKIFNRSNELLTSYVNIAEKTDYDDRCIVAMQKIIPAINAIIMFINHLSDISKSIMVKITNNN
;
A
#
# COMPACT_ATOMS: atom_id res chain seq x y z
N MET A 1 -4.27 -13.79 -11.07
CA MET A 1 -4.74 -12.39 -11.24
C MET A 1 -6.19 -12.36 -10.82
N ASN A 2 -6.57 -11.59 -9.79
CA ASN A 2 -7.76 -10.71 -9.82
C ASN A 2 -8.06 -9.97 -8.50
N GLU A 3 -7.59 -10.42 -7.33
CA GLU A 3 -7.95 -9.75 -6.05
C GLU A 3 -7.46 -8.30 -5.91
N LEU A 4 -6.29 -7.97 -6.44
CA LEU A 4 -5.80 -6.58 -6.43
C LEU A 4 -6.60 -5.68 -7.37
N TYR A 5 -7.02 -6.23 -8.50
CA TYR A 5 -7.91 -5.54 -9.43
C TYR A 5 -9.30 -5.37 -8.81
N GLU A 6 -9.81 -6.36 -8.10
CA GLU A 6 -11.04 -6.27 -7.30
C GLU A 6 -10.93 -5.21 -6.21
N ILE A 7 -9.83 -5.16 -5.44
CA ILE A 7 -9.60 -4.10 -4.45
C ILE A 7 -9.53 -2.72 -5.12
N THR A 8 -8.90 -2.63 -6.30
CA THR A 8 -8.82 -1.36 -7.06
C THR A 8 -10.21 -0.91 -7.53
N ILE A 9 -11.02 -1.83 -8.07
CA ILE A 9 -12.40 -1.56 -8.51
C ILE A 9 -13.26 -1.14 -7.31
N GLU A 10 -13.18 -1.88 -6.20
CA GLU A 10 -13.90 -1.56 -4.97
C GLU A 10 -13.49 -0.18 -4.43
N SER A 11 -12.23 0.21 -4.59
CA SER A 11 -11.73 1.54 -4.24
C SER A 11 -12.38 2.64 -5.06
N THR A 12 -12.46 2.46 -6.38
CA THR A 12 -13.16 3.38 -7.28
C THR A 12 -14.66 3.43 -6.97
N GLU A 13 -15.29 2.31 -6.63
CA GLU A 13 -16.69 2.29 -6.20
C GLU A 13 -16.93 3.09 -4.91
N VAL A 14 -16.02 3.01 -3.94
CA VAL A 14 -16.09 3.82 -2.72
C VAL A 14 -15.90 5.29 -3.05
N GLU A 15 -14.93 5.62 -3.89
CA GLU A 15 -14.68 7.01 -4.32
C GLU A 15 -15.92 7.62 -4.99
N LEU A 16 -16.58 6.87 -5.88
CA LEU A 16 -17.84 7.26 -6.50
C LEU A 16 -18.97 7.44 -5.48
N LEU A 17 -19.15 6.48 -4.56
CA LEU A 17 -20.16 6.55 -3.50
C LEU A 17 -20.00 7.77 -2.59
N LEU A 18 -18.77 8.23 -2.41
CA LEU A 18 -18.46 9.41 -1.60
C LEU A 18 -18.57 10.72 -2.42
N THR A 19 -18.48 10.67 -3.75
CA THR A 19 -18.49 11.83 -4.65
C THR A 19 -19.89 12.26 -5.09
N GLU A 20 -20.87 11.34 -5.18
CA GLU A 20 -22.21 11.59 -5.73
C GLU A 20 -23.12 12.55 -4.92
N GLY A 21 -22.62 13.19 -3.85
CA GLY A 21 -23.33 14.25 -3.14
C GLY A 21 -24.42 13.74 -2.18
N PHE A 22 -24.29 14.09 -0.90
CA PHE A 22 -25.17 13.63 0.17
C PHE A 22 -26.46 14.48 0.26
N THR A 23 -27.48 14.17 -0.54
CA THR A 23 -28.85 14.69 -0.32
C THR A 23 -29.72 13.64 0.40
N ASP A 24 -30.26 13.99 1.58
CA ASP A 24 -31.26 13.32 2.46
C ASP A 24 -31.12 11.80 2.80
N LYS A 25 -30.29 11.01 2.10
CA LYS A 25 -30.02 9.58 2.34
C LYS A 25 -28.66 9.32 2.98
N THR A 26 -28.07 10.37 3.55
CA THR A 26 -26.66 10.50 3.94
C THR A 26 -26.18 9.36 4.84
N LYS A 27 -26.94 9.00 5.88
CA LYS A 27 -26.53 7.98 6.86
C LYS A 27 -26.40 6.57 6.27
N GLN A 28 -27.32 6.15 5.39
CA GLN A 28 -27.25 4.80 4.78
C GLN A 28 -26.12 4.70 3.76
N LEU A 29 -25.86 5.76 2.99
CA LEU A 29 -24.74 5.84 2.07
C LEU A 29 -23.40 5.81 2.83
N ILE A 30 -23.29 6.56 3.92
CA ILE A 30 -22.13 6.54 4.82
C ILE A 30 -21.91 5.13 5.35
N LEU A 31 -22.92 4.49 5.93
CA LEU A 31 -22.81 3.12 6.44
C LEU A 31 -22.37 2.12 5.35
N LYS A 32 -22.86 2.29 4.12
CA LYS A 32 -22.48 1.46 2.98
C LYS A 32 -21.03 1.71 2.55
N ALA A 33 -20.60 2.97 2.47
CA ALA A 33 -19.22 3.34 2.15
C ALA A 33 -18.26 2.84 3.23
N VAL A 34 -18.58 3.10 4.50
CA VAL A 34 -17.85 2.62 5.68
C VAL A 34 -17.68 1.10 5.68
N LYS A 35 -18.76 0.37 5.38
CA LYS A 35 -18.72 -1.10 5.27
C LYS A 35 -17.80 -1.55 4.14
N LYS A 36 -17.90 -0.94 2.95
CA LYS A 36 -17.03 -1.26 1.81
C LYS A 36 -15.56 -0.97 2.10
N ILE A 37 -15.25 0.17 2.71
CA ILE A 37 -13.88 0.50 3.14
C ILE A 37 -13.36 -0.58 4.11
N LYS A 38 -14.14 -0.96 5.11
CA LYS A 38 -13.76 -2.03 6.05
C LYS A 38 -13.49 -3.35 5.35
N GLU A 39 -14.31 -3.72 4.37
CA GLU A 39 -14.13 -4.93 3.57
C GLU A 39 -12.89 -4.85 2.68
N MET A 40 -12.64 -3.72 2.02
CA MET A 40 -11.45 -3.47 1.22
C MET A 40 -10.17 -3.59 2.05
N ILE A 41 -10.11 -2.94 3.23
CA ILE A 41 -8.90 -3.01 4.05
C ILE A 41 -8.67 -4.45 4.54
N LYS A 42 -9.74 -5.19 4.89
CA LYS A 42 -9.62 -6.63 5.22
C LYS A 42 -9.07 -7.46 4.05
N LYS A 43 -9.59 -7.24 2.83
CA LYS A 43 -9.11 -7.93 1.62
C LYS A 43 -7.65 -7.60 1.33
N MET A 44 -7.27 -6.33 1.46
CA MET A 44 -5.89 -5.88 1.31
C MET A 44 -4.96 -6.59 2.31
N ILE A 45 -5.31 -6.65 3.59
CA ILE A 45 -4.52 -7.37 4.60
C ILE A 45 -4.41 -8.85 4.25
N SER A 46 -5.53 -9.48 3.87
CA SER A 46 -5.55 -10.88 3.47
C SER A 46 -4.62 -11.12 2.28
N TYR A 47 -4.69 -10.27 1.26
CA TYR A 47 -3.81 -10.33 0.09
C TYR A 47 -2.34 -10.20 0.49
N ILE A 48 -2.01 -9.22 1.34
CA ILE A 48 -0.64 -9.00 1.82
C ILE A 48 -0.14 -10.26 2.55
N LYS A 49 -0.91 -10.75 3.53
CA LYS A 49 -0.54 -11.91 4.37
C LYS A 49 -0.39 -13.20 3.57
N THR A 50 -1.34 -13.47 2.66
CA THR A 50 -1.48 -14.80 2.04
C THR A 50 -0.82 -14.90 0.67
N LYS A 51 -0.76 -13.80 -0.09
CA LYS A 51 -0.28 -13.83 -1.49
C LYS A 51 0.98 -13.01 -1.69
N LEU A 52 1.02 -11.76 -1.22
CA LEU A 52 2.19 -10.92 -1.41
C LEU A 52 3.41 -11.53 -0.73
N ILE A 53 3.31 -11.84 0.57
CA ILE A 53 4.41 -12.43 1.34
C ILE A 53 4.86 -13.75 0.70
N TYR A 54 3.91 -14.59 0.28
CA TYR A 54 4.23 -15.85 -0.38
C TYR A 54 4.95 -15.63 -1.72
N LYS A 55 4.49 -14.68 -2.53
CA LYS A 55 5.10 -14.33 -3.83
C LYS A 55 6.50 -13.74 -3.63
N ILE A 56 6.69 -12.87 -2.64
CA ILE A 56 8.00 -12.33 -2.25
C ILE A 56 8.95 -13.44 -1.80
N LYS A 57 8.50 -14.35 -0.91
CA LYS A 57 9.29 -15.50 -0.43
C LYS A 57 9.64 -16.47 -1.56
N ARG A 58 8.69 -16.76 -2.45
CA ARG A 58 8.92 -17.60 -3.63
C ARG A 58 9.93 -16.97 -4.57
N ASN A 59 9.76 -15.69 -4.91
CA ASN A 59 10.70 -14.97 -5.76
C ASN A 59 12.11 -14.95 -5.14
N ARG A 60 12.24 -14.82 -3.81
CA ARG A 60 13.52 -14.95 -3.12
C ARG A 60 14.16 -16.33 -3.32
N LYS A 61 13.37 -17.39 -3.16
CA LYS A 61 13.84 -18.76 -3.35
C LYS A 61 14.30 -18.97 -4.79
N ASP A 62 13.48 -18.56 -5.75
CA ASP A 62 13.78 -18.69 -7.18
C ASP A 62 15.07 -17.93 -7.54
N ILE A 63 15.27 -16.72 -7.01
CA ILE A 63 16.51 -15.95 -7.16
C ILE A 63 17.70 -16.66 -6.51
N THR A 64 17.54 -17.18 -5.29
CA THR A 64 18.59 -17.91 -4.57
C THR A 64 19.01 -19.16 -5.34
N ASP A 65 18.06 -19.89 -5.91
CA ASP A 65 18.31 -21.08 -6.71
C ASP A 65 18.99 -20.72 -8.03
N ILE A 66 18.57 -19.63 -8.69
CA ILE A 66 19.26 -19.07 -9.87
C ILE A 66 20.70 -18.67 -9.52
N ILE A 67 20.96 -18.03 -8.38
CA ILE A 67 22.32 -17.63 -7.95
C ILE A 67 23.20 -18.86 -7.70
N LYS A 68 22.66 -19.88 -7.02
CA LYS A 68 23.39 -21.14 -6.77
C LYS A 68 23.72 -21.87 -8.06
N GLN A 69 22.79 -21.89 -9.01
CA GLN A 69 22.98 -22.50 -10.33
C GLN A 69 23.97 -21.70 -11.18
N ASN A 70 23.94 -20.37 -11.08
CA ASN A 70 24.84 -19.46 -11.77
C ASN A 70 25.95 -18.98 -10.84
N ALA A 71 26.70 -19.87 -10.18
CA ALA A 71 27.85 -19.53 -9.30
C ALA A 71 28.94 -18.64 -9.97
N ILE A 72 28.75 -18.29 -11.25
CA ILE A 72 29.45 -17.31 -12.07
C ILE A 72 28.54 -16.10 -12.36
N ILE A 73 27.78 -15.54 -11.40
CA ILE A 73 27.35 -14.14 -11.55
C ILE A 73 28.64 -13.34 -11.42
N ARG A 74 29.28 -13.07 -12.56
CA ARG A 74 30.51 -12.26 -12.67
C ARG A 74 30.30 -11.03 -11.79
N SER A 75 31.29 -10.70 -10.97
CA SER A 75 31.26 -9.62 -9.96
C SER A 75 30.83 -8.24 -10.48
N ASN A 76 30.69 -8.10 -11.80
CA ASN A 76 30.44 -6.86 -12.52
C ASN A 76 29.10 -6.87 -13.29
N ALA A 77 28.29 -7.92 -13.17
CA ALA A 77 26.98 -7.96 -13.80
C ALA A 77 26.04 -6.93 -13.16
N THR A 78 25.34 -6.18 -14.00
CA THR A 78 24.40 -5.14 -13.60
C THR A 78 22.98 -5.52 -14.01
N VAL A 79 22.00 -4.91 -13.33
CA VAL A 79 20.58 -5.05 -13.64
C VAL A 79 19.93 -3.69 -13.55
N VAL A 80 19.08 -3.37 -14.53
CA VAL A 80 18.23 -2.19 -14.50
C VAL A 80 16.95 -2.50 -13.74
N VAL A 81 16.69 -1.75 -12.68
CA VAL A 81 15.54 -1.88 -11.77
C VAL A 81 14.93 -0.50 -11.51
N PRO A 82 13.64 -0.40 -11.15
CA PRO A 82 13.06 0.88 -10.72
C PRO A 82 13.76 1.47 -9.49
N THR A 83 13.87 2.80 -9.43
CA THR A 83 14.59 3.53 -8.37
C THR A 83 13.98 3.29 -7.00
N ILE A 84 12.66 3.15 -6.97
CA ILE A 84 11.87 2.83 -5.77
C ILE A 84 12.39 1.60 -5.02
N PHE A 85 13.05 0.70 -5.74
CA PHE A 85 13.64 -0.50 -5.15
C PHE A 85 14.69 -0.16 -4.09
N ASN A 86 15.54 0.84 -4.35
CA ASN A 86 16.60 1.23 -3.42
C ASN A 86 16.09 2.09 -2.26
N GLN A 87 14.86 2.60 -2.34
CA GLN A 87 14.27 3.49 -1.34
C GLN A 87 13.01 2.90 -0.70
N PHE A 88 12.77 1.60 -0.89
CA PHE A 88 11.46 1.02 -0.63
C PHE A 88 11.06 1.13 0.85
N GLU A 89 11.99 0.89 1.78
CA GLU A 89 11.74 1.00 3.23
C GLU A 89 11.33 2.43 3.58
N THR A 90 12.15 3.40 3.17
CA THR A 90 11.93 4.81 3.49
C THR A 90 10.60 5.33 2.96
N LEU A 91 10.26 5.02 1.70
CA LEU A 91 9.03 5.52 1.09
C LEU A 91 7.78 4.83 1.62
N LEU A 92 7.83 3.52 1.81
CA LEU A 92 6.69 2.77 2.34
C LEU A 92 6.46 3.12 3.82
N ASP A 93 7.52 3.22 4.63
CA ASP A 93 7.42 3.64 6.03
C ASP A 93 6.89 5.07 6.16
N ALA A 94 7.36 5.99 5.30
CA ALA A 94 6.85 7.36 5.29
C ALA A 94 5.34 7.41 5.03
N LEU A 95 4.87 6.69 4.00
CA LEU A 95 3.44 6.66 3.67
C LEU A 95 2.60 5.96 4.75
N ILE A 96 3.07 4.82 5.29
CA ILE A 96 2.42 4.10 6.39
C ILE A 96 2.30 5.01 7.62
N LYS A 97 3.40 5.67 8.00
CA LYS A 97 3.43 6.57 9.15
C LYS A 97 2.51 7.78 8.95
N ALA A 98 2.54 8.40 7.77
CA ALA A 98 1.65 9.51 7.45
C ALA A 98 0.18 9.10 7.61
N VAL A 99 -0.23 7.95 7.04
CA VAL A 99 -1.60 7.44 7.18
C VAL A 99 -1.95 7.19 8.64
N TYR A 100 -1.05 6.59 9.42
CA TYR A 100 -1.27 6.32 10.84
C TYR A 100 -1.46 7.62 11.64
N ASP A 101 -0.58 8.60 11.46
CA ASP A 101 -0.61 9.87 12.18
C ASP A 101 -1.90 10.65 11.90
N LYS A 102 -2.39 10.65 10.65
CA LYS A 102 -3.67 11.28 10.29
C LYS A 102 -4.87 10.54 10.88
N LEU A 103 -4.86 9.20 10.89
CA LEU A 103 -5.92 8.42 11.54
C LEU A 103 -5.96 8.67 13.06
N GLU A 104 -4.80 8.76 13.73
CA GLU A 104 -4.73 9.11 15.15
C GLU A 104 -5.27 10.52 15.42
N MET A 105 -4.94 11.50 14.58
CA MET A 105 -5.46 12.85 14.67
C MET A 105 -6.99 12.85 14.63
N MET A 106 -7.58 12.17 13.63
CA MET A 106 -9.04 12.07 13.48
C MET A 106 -9.72 11.36 14.66
N LEU A 107 -9.04 10.40 15.31
CA LEU A 107 -9.58 9.69 16.46
C LEU A 107 -9.53 10.52 17.76
N ARG A 108 -8.59 11.46 17.87
CA ARG A 108 -8.34 12.24 19.09
C ARG A 108 -9.08 13.56 19.11
N ASP A 109 -9.21 14.20 17.96
CA ASP A 109 -9.81 15.52 17.82
C ASP A 109 -11.01 15.44 16.87
N LYS A 110 -12.16 15.96 17.30
CA LYS A 110 -13.36 16.01 16.46
C LYS A 110 -13.39 17.24 15.54
N ASP A 111 -12.55 18.23 15.80
CA ASP A 111 -12.48 19.48 15.05
C ASP A 111 -11.22 19.58 14.17
N PHE A 112 -10.59 18.44 13.85
CA PHE A 112 -9.40 18.36 13.01
C PHE A 112 -9.56 19.09 11.67
N ASP A 113 -8.47 19.69 11.18
CA ASP A 113 -8.45 20.36 9.87
C ASP A 113 -8.35 19.32 8.76
N LEU A 114 -9.25 19.39 7.79
CA LEU A 114 -9.22 18.56 6.60
C LEU A 114 -8.01 18.86 5.71
N ASN A 115 -7.46 20.08 5.77
CA ASN A 115 -6.25 20.45 5.04
C ASN A 115 -5.02 19.73 5.58
N ASP A 116 -5.02 19.33 6.85
CA ASP A 116 -3.94 18.54 7.44
C ASP A 116 -3.96 17.09 6.95
N ILE A 117 -5.03 16.65 6.31
CA ILE A 117 -5.12 15.32 5.68
C ILE A 117 -4.75 15.49 4.22
N ASP A 118 -3.46 15.44 3.95
CA ASP A 118 -2.89 15.45 2.62
C ASP A 118 -1.79 14.40 2.54
N PHE A 119 -1.80 13.62 1.46
CA PHE A 119 -0.82 12.56 1.16
C PHE A 119 -0.18 12.77 -0.22
N THR A 120 -0.45 13.91 -0.87
CA THR A 120 -0.04 14.19 -2.24
C THR A 120 1.48 14.06 -2.39
N SER A 121 2.23 14.63 -1.45
CA SER A 121 3.70 14.57 -1.46
C SER A 121 4.24 13.14 -1.41
N GLU A 122 3.73 12.30 -0.50
CA GLU A 122 4.14 10.91 -0.36
C GLU A 122 3.76 10.08 -1.59
N ILE A 123 2.53 10.27 -2.09
CA ILE A 123 2.01 9.55 -3.26
C ILE A 123 2.81 9.92 -4.52
N ASP A 124 3.06 11.20 -4.74
CA ASP A 124 3.77 11.67 -5.94
C ASP A 124 5.24 11.24 -5.90
N THR A 125 5.88 11.29 -4.73
CA THR A 125 7.25 10.75 -4.55
C THR A 125 7.30 9.25 -4.92
N ILE A 126 6.30 8.47 -4.52
CA ILE A 126 6.22 7.05 -4.90
C ILE A 126 6.03 6.91 -6.42
N LYS A 127 5.11 7.66 -7.02
CA LYS A 127 4.84 7.61 -8.47
C LYS A 127 6.08 7.96 -9.31
N ASP A 128 6.78 9.02 -8.94
CA ASP A 128 8.00 9.46 -9.63
C ASP A 128 9.09 8.40 -9.58
N GLN A 129 9.22 7.69 -8.45
CA GLN A 129 10.20 6.63 -8.31
C GLN A 129 9.80 5.30 -8.94
N LEU A 130 8.50 5.08 -9.18
CA LEU A 130 8.00 3.93 -9.95
C LEU A 130 8.43 4.04 -11.42
N VAL A 131 8.47 5.25 -11.99
CA VAL A 131 8.82 5.45 -13.41
C VAL A 131 10.32 5.57 -13.67
N SER A 132 11.10 6.01 -12.67
CA SER A 132 12.55 6.13 -12.78
C SER A 132 13.25 4.78 -12.63
N VAL A 133 14.30 4.52 -13.41
CA VAL A 133 15.11 3.30 -13.33
C VAL A 133 16.58 3.61 -13.01
N ILE A 134 17.23 2.66 -12.33
CA ILE A 134 18.65 2.68 -12.00
C ILE A 134 19.30 1.38 -12.43
N GLU A 135 20.54 1.46 -12.89
CA GLU A 135 21.40 0.32 -13.12
C GLU A 135 22.22 0.05 -11.86
N ILE A 136 22.08 -1.14 -11.28
CA ILE A 136 22.78 -1.53 -10.05
C ILE A 136 23.49 -2.87 -10.21
N PRO A 137 24.58 -3.13 -9.47
CA PRO A 137 25.18 -4.44 -9.42
C PRO A 137 24.16 -5.49 -8.97
N VAL A 138 24.20 -6.69 -9.56
CA VAL A 138 23.30 -7.80 -9.20
C VAL A 138 23.39 -8.10 -7.70
N LYS A 139 24.58 -8.00 -7.09
CA LYS A 139 24.76 -8.17 -5.63
C LYS A 139 23.98 -7.15 -4.80
N GLN A 140 23.95 -5.89 -5.22
CA GLN A 140 23.16 -4.85 -4.54
C GLN A 140 21.66 -5.10 -4.71
N ALA A 141 21.24 -5.51 -5.91
CA ALA A 141 19.84 -5.89 -6.15
C ALA A 141 19.41 -7.02 -5.20
N ILE A 142 20.27 -8.02 -4.96
CA ILE A 142 20.00 -9.11 -4.02
C ILE A 142 19.85 -8.60 -2.58
N THR A 143 20.74 -7.71 -2.12
CA THR A 143 20.65 -7.13 -0.77
C THR A 143 19.34 -6.39 -0.55
N ILE A 144 18.90 -5.62 -1.54
CA ILE A 144 17.60 -4.92 -1.49
C ILE A 144 16.45 -5.93 -1.37
N ILE A 145 16.50 -7.04 -2.12
CA ILE A 145 15.48 -8.11 -2.04
C ILE A 145 15.45 -8.74 -0.65
N ASP A 146 16.60 -9.03 -0.05
CA ASP A 146 16.67 -9.58 1.29
C ASP A 146 16.07 -8.61 2.32
N ASN A 147 16.28 -7.30 2.14
CA ASN A 147 15.65 -6.28 2.96
C ASN A 147 14.12 -6.25 2.77
N ILE A 148 13.61 -6.30 1.54
CA ILE A 148 12.15 -6.39 1.26
C ILE A 148 11.53 -7.60 1.95
N ASN A 149 12.24 -8.74 1.95
CA ASN A 149 11.77 -9.94 2.65
C ASN A 149 11.69 -9.74 4.16
N LYS A 150 12.74 -9.19 4.79
CA LYS A 150 12.73 -8.88 6.23
C LYS A 150 11.65 -7.88 6.60
N TYR A 151 11.51 -6.84 5.81
CA TYR A 151 10.48 -5.82 5.96
C TYR A 151 9.08 -6.46 5.93
N SER A 152 8.83 -7.37 4.99
CA SER A 152 7.54 -8.06 4.85
C SER A 152 7.17 -8.93 6.06
N ASP A 153 8.17 -9.48 6.78
CA ASP A 153 7.96 -10.26 8.00
C ASP A 153 7.71 -9.36 9.23
N ASN A 154 8.26 -8.13 9.26
CA ASN A 154 8.20 -7.21 10.41
C ASN A 154 7.05 -6.17 10.34
N ASN A 155 6.72 -5.63 9.16
CA ASN A 155 5.75 -4.53 9.02
C ASN A 155 4.30 -4.95 8.86
N LEU A 156 4.03 -6.24 9.10
CA LEU A 156 2.67 -6.73 9.27
C LEU A 156 1.98 -6.03 10.45
N GLU A 157 2.74 -5.64 11.47
CA GLU A 157 2.21 -5.01 12.68
C GLU A 157 1.74 -3.57 12.40
N ASP A 158 2.51 -2.76 11.68
CA ASP A 158 2.16 -1.36 11.44
C ASP A 158 1.00 -1.21 10.43
N LEU A 159 0.97 -2.06 9.41
CA LEU A 159 -0.22 -2.18 8.55
C LEU A 159 -1.45 -2.65 9.33
N GLN A 160 -1.27 -3.53 10.32
CA GLN A 160 -2.35 -3.97 11.21
C GLN A 160 -2.79 -2.85 12.17
N LYS A 161 -1.89 -1.97 12.62
CA LYS A 161 -2.21 -0.79 13.43
C LYS A 161 -3.06 0.21 12.63
N ILE A 162 -2.65 0.54 11.41
CA ILE A 162 -3.46 1.37 10.49
C ILE A 162 -4.85 0.78 10.33
N PHE A 163 -4.94 -0.54 10.11
CA PHE A 163 -6.24 -1.19 9.98
C PHE A 163 -7.09 -1.09 11.24
N ASN A 164 -6.50 -1.34 12.41
CA ASN A 164 -7.23 -1.29 13.67
C ASN A 164 -7.77 0.13 13.89
N ARG A 165 -6.96 1.17 13.65
CA ARG A 165 -7.39 2.57 13.74
C ARG A 165 -8.46 2.94 12.72
N SER A 166 -8.29 2.56 11.46
CA SER A 166 -9.34 2.72 10.45
C SER A 166 -10.63 2.03 10.88
N ASN A 167 -10.56 0.81 11.40
CA ASN A 167 -11.74 0.08 11.84
C ASN A 167 -12.38 0.67 13.12
N GLU A 168 -11.59 1.21 14.05
CA GLU A 168 -12.08 1.96 15.21
C GLU A 168 -12.83 3.21 14.78
N LEU A 169 -12.24 3.99 13.87
CA LEU A 169 -12.86 5.17 13.28
C LEU A 169 -14.19 4.80 12.62
N LEU A 170 -14.20 3.77 11.78
CA LEU A 170 -15.39 3.25 11.10
C LEU A 170 -16.44 2.67 12.05
N THR A 171 -16.04 2.11 13.20
CA THR A 171 -16.98 1.56 14.20
C THR A 171 -17.62 2.67 15.03
N SER A 172 -16.89 3.77 15.28
CA SER A 172 -17.44 4.95 15.95
C SER A 172 -18.65 5.54 15.20
N TYR A 173 -18.67 5.40 13.86
CA TYR A 173 -19.76 5.84 12.98
C TYR A 173 -21.06 5.04 13.10
N VAL A 174 -21.02 3.75 13.46
CA VAL A 174 -22.21 2.89 13.46
C VAL A 174 -23.18 3.24 14.61
N ASN A 175 -22.69 3.90 15.65
CA ASN A 175 -23.42 4.13 16.90
C ASN A 175 -24.09 5.52 17.02
N ILE A 176 -24.08 6.34 15.98
CA ILE A 176 -24.56 7.73 16.08
C ILE A 176 -26.01 7.82 15.59
N ALA A 177 -26.90 8.39 16.42
CA ALA A 177 -28.33 8.50 16.12
C ALA A 177 -28.63 9.58 15.04
N GLU A 178 -27.91 10.69 15.03
CA GLU A 178 -28.11 11.87 14.16
C GLU A 178 -26.81 12.28 13.44
N LYS A 179 -26.95 12.90 12.25
CA LYS A 179 -25.83 13.37 11.42
C LYS A 179 -25.20 14.62 12.06
N THR A 180 -23.88 14.67 12.16
CA THR A 180 -23.10 15.79 12.73
C THR A 180 -22.06 16.34 11.74
N ASP A 181 -21.57 17.56 11.94
CA ASP A 181 -20.46 18.14 11.16
C ASP A 181 -19.18 17.31 11.24
N TYR A 182 -18.96 16.63 12.37
CA TYR A 182 -17.86 15.67 12.54
C TYR A 182 -17.97 14.50 11.56
N ASP A 183 -19.20 14.06 11.27
CA ASP A 183 -19.42 12.96 10.33
C ASP A 183 -19.03 13.36 8.91
N ASP A 184 -19.40 14.58 8.48
CA ASP A 184 -19.03 15.13 7.17
C ASP A 184 -17.51 15.33 7.06
N ARG A 185 -16.84 15.75 8.14
CA ARG A 185 -15.37 15.85 8.16
C ARG A 185 -14.69 14.50 8.00
N CYS A 186 -15.00 13.48 8.80
CA CYS A 186 -14.28 12.22 8.61
C CYS A 186 -14.65 11.53 7.29
N ILE A 187 -15.80 11.83 6.65
CA ILE A 187 -16.05 11.40 5.27
C ILE A 187 -15.02 12.01 4.31
N VAL A 188 -14.86 13.33 4.34
CA VAL A 188 -13.90 14.01 3.47
C VAL A 188 -12.48 13.54 3.77
N ALA A 189 -12.14 13.31 5.04
CA ALA A 189 -10.88 12.70 5.43
C ALA A 189 -10.67 11.31 4.83
N MET A 190 -11.69 10.45 4.87
CA MET A 190 -11.62 9.10 4.31
C MET A 190 -11.47 9.12 2.79
N GLN A 191 -12.11 10.06 2.09
CA GLN A 191 -11.88 10.29 0.65
C GLN A 191 -10.40 10.57 0.37
N LYS A 192 -9.70 11.26 1.26
CA LYS A 192 -8.27 11.56 1.12
C LYS A 192 -7.34 10.40 1.51
N ILE A 193 -7.76 9.55 2.45
CA ILE A 193 -6.99 8.36 2.87
C ILE A 193 -7.05 7.23 1.83
N ILE A 194 -8.15 7.09 1.09
CA ILE A 194 -8.31 6.04 0.06
C ILE A 194 -7.20 6.09 -1.02
N PRO A 195 -6.87 7.25 -1.62
CA PRO A 195 -5.73 7.38 -2.53
C PRO A 195 -4.40 6.93 -1.92
N ALA A 196 -4.15 7.22 -0.64
CA ALA A 196 -2.93 6.79 0.05
C ALA A 196 -2.88 5.26 0.18
N ILE A 197 -4.01 4.62 0.54
CA ILE A 197 -4.14 3.16 0.56
C ILE A 197 -3.91 2.57 -0.84
N ASN A 198 -4.46 3.18 -1.89
CA ASN A 198 -4.23 2.74 -3.27
C ASN A 198 -2.76 2.85 -3.68
N ALA A 199 -2.06 3.91 -3.25
CA ALA A 199 -0.63 4.06 -3.50
C ALA A 199 0.19 2.96 -2.81
N ILE A 200 -0.15 2.57 -1.57
CA ILE A 200 0.45 1.41 -0.88
C ILE A 200 0.23 0.13 -1.70
N ILE A 201 -0.98 -0.08 -2.23
CA ILE A 201 -1.31 -1.26 -3.05
C ILE A 201 -0.50 -1.25 -4.36
N MET A 202 -0.44 -0.13 -5.06
CA MET A 202 0.34 0.02 -6.30
C MET A 202 1.82 -0.25 -6.06
N PHE A 203 2.37 0.33 -4.99
CA PHE A 203 3.75 0.13 -4.56
C PHE A 203 4.06 -1.36 -4.34
N ILE A 204 3.21 -2.03 -3.57
CA ILE A 204 3.29 -3.46 -3.27
C ILE A 204 3.25 -4.31 -4.56
N ASN A 205 2.36 -3.98 -5.49
CA ASN A 205 2.25 -4.69 -6.77
C ASN A 205 3.51 -4.56 -7.60
N HIS A 206 4.06 -3.35 -7.65
CA HIS A 206 5.24 -3.07 -8.43
C HIS A 206 6.47 -3.84 -7.93
N LEU A 207 6.69 -3.87 -6.60
CA LEU A 207 7.74 -4.71 -5.99
C LEU A 207 7.62 -6.19 -6.39
N SER A 208 6.38 -6.67 -6.48
CA SER A 208 6.06 -8.05 -6.81
C SER A 208 6.36 -8.44 -8.26
N ASP A 209 6.30 -7.48 -9.19
CA ASP A 209 6.56 -7.70 -10.61
C ASP A 209 8.03 -7.40 -10.98
N ILE A 210 8.68 -6.46 -10.29
CA ILE A 210 10.12 -6.18 -10.43
C ILE A 210 10.96 -7.39 -10.06
N SER A 211 10.64 -8.07 -8.96
CA SER A 211 11.36 -9.28 -8.53
C SER A 211 11.35 -10.39 -9.60
N LYS A 212 10.28 -10.48 -10.41
CA LYS A 212 10.26 -11.36 -11.59
C LYS A 212 11.13 -10.86 -12.74
N SER A 213 11.18 -9.55 -12.97
CA SER A 213 12.01 -8.95 -14.02
C SER A 213 13.50 -9.19 -13.77
N ILE A 214 13.94 -9.06 -12.52
CA ILE A 214 15.31 -9.39 -12.09
C ILE A 214 15.63 -10.86 -12.36
N MET A 215 14.72 -11.79 -12.05
CA MET A 215 14.90 -13.23 -12.35
C MET A 215 15.15 -13.47 -13.85
N VAL A 216 14.30 -12.91 -14.72
CA VAL A 216 14.41 -13.11 -16.18
C VAL A 216 15.75 -12.60 -16.74
N LYS A 217 16.20 -11.43 -16.27
CA LYS A 217 17.47 -10.84 -16.75
C LYS A 217 18.70 -11.63 -16.28
N ILE A 218 18.68 -12.21 -15.07
CA ILE A 218 19.78 -13.06 -14.61
C ILE A 218 19.84 -14.36 -15.44
N THR A 219 18.70 -14.95 -15.80
CA THR A 219 18.65 -16.19 -16.60
C THR A 219 19.14 -16.02 -18.04
N ASN A 220 18.95 -14.85 -18.65
CA ASN A 220 19.29 -14.59 -20.05
C ASN A 220 20.72 -14.09 -20.29
N ASN A 221 21.55 -13.92 -19.25
CA ASN A 221 22.95 -13.50 -19.35
C ASN A 221 23.93 -14.68 -19.59
N ASN A 222 23.43 -15.81 -20.08
CA ASN A 222 24.21 -17.02 -20.41
C ASN A 222 24.52 -17.10 -21.90
#